data_AF-A0A5E4QVL8-F1
#
_entry.id   AF-A0A5E4QVL8-F1
#
_cell.length_a   1.000
_cell.length_b   1.000
_cell.length_c   1.000
_cell.angle_alpha   90.00
_cell.angle_beta   90.00
_cell.angle_gamma   90.00
#
_symmetry.space_group_name_H-M   'P 1'
#
loop_
_entity.id
_entity.type
_entity.pdbx_description
1 polymer ?
#
loop_
_entity_poly.entity_id
_entity_poly.type
_entity_poly.pdbx_seq_one_letter_code
_entity_poly.pdbx_strand_id
1 'polypeptide(L)'
;MPNQKAAKALVDLLERRGKAAEAIMRKAEELATNVLETKIAAPTDYTFDDSIDLDVLKKVVPTESEWEMSSGCRSINKVKLQKSSHFNAEVSLETTSVHVVAEVFACAASWKSLYNIKVEVEDVFDCRLRPWYVSASGAPRDVLILLDASGSMSNSSNQVTAEQFTQTLLNALTDDDQTNVLRFNVVVESPISCFNDRLVPDPRRGEYHWREMENAEQAYRYRELRRNKQRLLSNLNKDFMHMYYLVNIRIGSLMGASGSLFLVDHRGNIVLHDNTKPMFNGDILRPGYRTVDFLDVEQPGVDHYARHYPQEWLDFRNSVVINKTSGSKAMYAKTIFDGGLRCIIEVRDYFWQRIHNHYTLVVSLPKYNILHAVPDGEFTQKLGEEALSALSSGTDFAVHPDWLYCRHVEPHFDNRELEVLHFLRRRRDEPNFPMYKLKHLFSPIPPTLLEKTYQ
;
A
#
# COMPACT_ATOMS: atom_id res chain seq x y z
N MET A 1 6.50 -20.65 17.31
CA MET A 1 5.09 -20.53 16.86
C MET A 1 5.03 -19.90 15.46
N PRO A 2 3.95 -20.09 14.68
CA PRO A 2 3.82 -19.56 13.30
C PRO A 2 4.04 -18.05 13.20
N ASN A 3 3.50 -17.29 14.16
CA ASN A 3 3.70 -15.84 14.28
C ASN A 3 5.18 -15.43 14.37
N GLN A 4 6.03 -16.16 15.10
CA GLN A 4 7.46 -15.84 15.21
C GLN A 4 8.22 -16.10 13.91
N LYS A 5 7.88 -17.17 13.18
CA LYS A 5 8.49 -17.47 11.87
C LYS A 5 8.09 -16.43 10.84
N ALA A 6 6.81 -16.03 10.82
CA ALA A 6 6.30 -14.98 9.96
C ALA A 6 6.92 -13.61 10.30
N ALA A 7 6.99 -13.25 11.59
CA ALA A 7 7.62 -12.02 12.04
C ALA A 7 9.08 -11.95 11.62
N LYS A 8 9.85 -13.04 11.81
CA LYS A 8 11.25 -13.10 11.37
C LYS A 8 11.38 -12.96 9.84
N ALA A 9 10.53 -13.63 9.07
CA ALA A 9 10.56 -13.50 7.61
C ALA A 9 10.25 -12.08 7.14
N LEU A 10 9.34 -11.37 7.82
CA LEU A 10 9.02 -9.98 7.52
C LEU A 10 10.18 -9.04 7.92
N VAL A 11 10.81 -9.27 9.07
CA VAL A 11 12.05 -8.57 9.47
C VAL A 11 13.12 -8.74 8.39
N ASP A 12 13.41 -9.97 7.99
CA ASP A 12 14.43 -10.26 6.96
C ASP A 12 14.10 -9.55 5.63
N LEU A 13 12.82 -9.51 5.24
CA LEU A 13 12.37 -8.80 4.03
C LEU A 13 12.57 -7.29 4.14
N LEU A 14 12.16 -6.69 5.26
CA LEU A 14 12.27 -5.25 5.50
C LEU A 14 13.74 -4.82 5.57
N GLU A 15 14.59 -5.58 6.26
CA GLU A 15 16.03 -5.32 6.34
C GLU A 15 16.71 -5.39 4.96
N ARG A 16 16.35 -6.37 4.12
CA ARG A 16 16.87 -6.46 2.74
C ARG A 16 16.49 -5.24 1.92
N ARG A 17 15.23 -4.79 2.02
CA ARG A 17 14.77 -3.58 1.33
C ARG A 17 15.47 -2.33 1.85
N GLY A 18 15.69 -2.24 3.16
CA GLY A 18 16.47 -1.16 3.78
C GLY A 18 17.90 -1.10 3.25
N LYS A 19 18.60 -2.23 3.20
CA LYS A 19 19.96 -2.31 2.65
C LYS A 19 20.04 -1.94 1.17
N ALA A 20 19.06 -2.35 0.37
CA ALA A 20 19.00 -1.98 -1.04
C ALA A 20 18.79 -0.46 -1.21
N ALA A 21 17.87 0.13 -0.44
CA ALA A 21 17.64 1.57 -0.44
C ALA A 21 18.89 2.36 0.01
N GLU A 22 19.57 1.92 1.08
CA GLU A 22 20.80 2.52 1.55
C GLU A 22 21.91 2.49 0.50
N ALA A 23 22.10 1.37 -0.20
CA ALA A 23 23.10 1.25 -1.25
C ALA A 23 22.82 2.21 -2.42
N ILE A 24 21.54 2.36 -2.80
CA ILE A 24 21.10 3.30 -3.84
C ILE A 24 21.38 4.75 -3.39
N MET A 25 21.02 5.11 -2.16
CA MET A 25 21.22 6.46 -1.61
C MET A 25 22.70 6.83 -1.52
N ARG A 26 23.54 5.94 -0.98
CA ARG A 26 25.00 6.16 -0.92
C ARG A 26 25.60 6.37 -2.30
N LYS A 27 25.16 5.59 -3.29
CA LYS A 27 25.65 5.75 -4.66
C LYS A 27 25.17 7.07 -5.28
N ALA A 28 23.93 7.47 -5.02
CA ALA A 28 23.41 8.76 -5.46
C ALA A 28 24.18 9.93 -4.85
N GLU A 29 24.51 9.88 -3.54
CA GLU A 29 25.33 10.88 -2.86
C GLU A 29 26.75 10.94 -3.45
N GLU A 30 27.44 9.80 -3.57
CA GLU A 30 28.78 9.72 -4.17
C GLU A 30 28.81 10.36 -5.56
N LEU A 31 27.82 10.03 -6.39
CA LEU A 31 27.68 10.57 -7.73
C LEU A 31 27.38 12.08 -7.72
N ALA A 32 26.48 12.55 -6.86
CA ALA A 32 26.16 13.97 -6.73
C ALA A 32 27.37 14.78 -6.27
N THR A 33 28.12 14.31 -5.27
CA THR A 33 29.35 14.95 -4.80
C THR A 33 30.43 15.00 -5.90
N ASN A 34 30.61 13.91 -6.65
CA ASN A 34 31.59 13.88 -7.75
C ASN A 34 31.24 14.87 -8.89
N VAL A 35 29.95 15.06 -9.17
CA VAL A 35 29.50 16.00 -10.20
C VAL A 35 29.56 17.44 -9.70
N LEU A 36 29.06 17.70 -8.48
CA LEU A 36 28.93 19.06 -7.92
C LEU A 36 30.26 19.64 -7.41
N GLU A 37 31.08 18.83 -6.74
CA GLU A 37 32.30 19.31 -6.07
C GLU A 37 33.56 19.09 -6.89
N THR A 38 33.71 17.92 -7.52
CA THR A 38 34.95 17.57 -8.24
C THR A 38 34.85 17.78 -9.75
N LYS A 39 33.67 18.21 -10.26
CA LYS A 39 33.37 18.42 -11.69
C LYS A 39 33.74 17.21 -12.56
N ILE A 40 33.76 16.01 -11.98
CA ILE A 40 34.04 14.78 -12.71
C ILE A 40 32.76 14.45 -13.48
N ALA A 41 32.88 14.32 -14.80
CA ALA A 41 31.76 13.93 -15.63
C ALA A 41 31.22 12.58 -15.17
N ALA A 42 29.91 12.50 -14.98
CA ALA A 42 29.29 11.28 -14.51
C ALA A 42 29.46 10.13 -15.53
N PRO A 43 29.38 8.86 -15.07
CA PRO A 43 29.44 7.71 -15.97
C PRO A 43 28.40 7.78 -17.09
N THR A 44 28.75 7.28 -18.27
CA THR A 44 27.91 7.37 -19.48
C THR A 44 26.63 6.52 -19.40
N ASP A 45 26.46 5.70 -18.39
CA ASP A 45 25.28 4.90 -18.10
C ASP A 45 24.27 5.60 -17.17
N TYR A 46 24.62 6.76 -16.61
CA TYR A 46 23.73 7.54 -15.74
C TYR A 46 23.23 8.81 -16.45
N THR A 47 21.98 9.17 -16.15
CA THR A 47 21.37 10.43 -16.58
C THR A 47 21.16 11.29 -15.33
N PHE A 48 21.73 12.49 -15.34
CA PHE A 48 21.54 13.48 -14.27
C PHE A 48 20.54 14.49 -14.79
N ASP A 49 19.55 14.80 -13.97
CA ASP A 49 18.75 15.99 -14.12
C ASP A 49 19.32 16.97 -13.09
N ASP A 50 20.08 17.96 -13.57
CA ASP A 50 20.50 19.04 -12.69
C ASP A 50 19.21 19.69 -12.17
N SER A 51 19.13 19.98 -10.87
CA SER A 51 18.15 20.96 -10.38
C SER A 51 18.56 22.28 -11.01
N ILE A 52 18.07 22.54 -12.22
CA ILE A 52 18.46 23.73 -12.95
C ILE A 52 18.08 24.92 -12.09
N ASP A 53 19.02 25.84 -11.91
CA ASP A 53 18.70 27.17 -11.42
C ASP A 53 17.62 27.73 -12.35
N LEU A 54 16.38 27.75 -11.87
CA LEU A 54 15.19 28.04 -12.65
C LEU A 54 15.22 29.45 -13.28
N ASP A 55 16.13 30.29 -12.80
CA ASP A 55 16.39 31.61 -13.36
C ASP A 55 17.22 31.57 -14.67
N VAL A 56 17.94 30.48 -14.94
CA VAL A 56 18.84 30.35 -16.11
C VAL A 56 18.11 29.82 -17.36
N LEU A 57 17.02 29.06 -17.22
CA LEU A 57 16.28 28.44 -18.34
C LEU A 57 15.08 29.26 -18.85
N LYS A 58 15.29 30.54 -19.13
CA LYS A 58 14.28 31.35 -19.85
C LYS A 58 14.76 31.75 -21.23
N LYS A 59 14.50 30.88 -22.22
CA LYS A 59 14.24 31.33 -23.60
C LYS A 59 13.01 30.62 -24.16
N VAL A 60 12.27 31.41 -24.94
CA VAL A 60 10.96 31.23 -25.58
C VAL A 60 10.65 29.77 -25.96
N VAL A 61 9.41 29.34 -25.70
CA VAL A 61 8.86 28.04 -26.12
C VAL A 61 8.89 27.96 -27.65
N PRO A 62 9.64 27.01 -28.24
CA PRO A 62 9.65 26.82 -29.68
C PRO A 62 8.39 26.05 -30.15
N THR A 63 8.05 26.20 -31.42
CA THR A 63 6.86 25.56 -32.04
C THR A 63 7.11 24.07 -32.29
N GLU A 64 6.07 23.23 -32.42
CA GLU A 64 6.18 21.75 -32.52
C GLU A 64 7.15 21.20 -33.59
N SER A 65 7.49 21.99 -34.61
CA SER A 65 8.48 21.63 -35.63
C SER A 65 9.96 21.80 -35.19
N GLU A 66 10.20 22.31 -33.99
CA GLU A 66 11.52 22.67 -33.43
C GLU A 66 11.79 21.94 -32.11
N TRP A 67 11.26 20.73 -31.91
CA TRP A 67 11.63 19.90 -30.77
C TRP A 67 13.08 19.44 -30.94
N GLU A 68 14.02 20.30 -30.56
CA GLU A 68 15.41 19.91 -30.36
C GLU A 68 15.48 18.96 -29.16
N MET A 69 16.23 17.88 -29.33
CA MET A 69 16.60 16.97 -28.25
C MET A 69 17.19 17.81 -27.13
N SER A 70 16.61 17.77 -25.93
CA SER A 70 17.14 18.55 -24.80
C SER A 70 18.61 18.18 -24.58
N SER A 71 19.44 19.13 -24.14
CA SER A 71 20.90 18.96 -24.04
C SER A 71 21.37 17.77 -23.19
N GLY A 72 20.46 17.14 -22.41
CA GLY A 72 20.71 15.90 -21.65
C GLY A 72 20.03 14.64 -22.18
N CYS A 73 19.17 14.72 -23.20
CA CYS A 73 18.43 13.57 -23.72
C CYS A 73 19.28 12.81 -24.75
N ARG A 74 19.65 11.56 -24.44
CA ARG A 74 20.57 10.77 -25.28
C ARG A 74 19.88 10.00 -26.41
N SER A 75 18.60 9.69 -26.26
CA SER A 75 17.83 8.92 -27.24
C SER A 75 16.33 9.12 -27.06
N ILE A 76 15.60 9.28 -28.16
CA ILE A 76 14.13 9.31 -28.21
C ILE A 76 13.52 7.94 -28.56
N ASN A 77 14.37 6.91 -28.71
CA ASN A 77 13.92 5.59 -29.13
C ASN A 77 13.07 4.94 -28.02
N LYS A 78 11.96 4.31 -28.43
CA LYS A 78 11.13 3.54 -27.51
C LYS A 78 11.95 2.40 -26.90
N VAL A 79 11.93 2.34 -25.57
CA VAL A 79 12.52 1.26 -24.78
C VAL A 79 11.79 -0.05 -25.07
N LYS A 80 12.53 -1.16 -25.17
CA LYS A 80 11.94 -2.50 -25.30
C LYS A 80 11.30 -2.90 -23.98
N LEU A 81 10.01 -3.22 -24.01
CA LEU A 81 9.27 -3.68 -22.84
C LEU A 81 9.05 -5.20 -22.93
N GLN A 82 9.02 -5.85 -21.78
CA GLN A 82 8.74 -7.27 -21.64
C GLN A 82 7.61 -7.50 -20.64
N LYS A 83 6.81 -8.54 -20.85
CA LYS A 83 5.77 -8.95 -19.90
C LYS A 83 6.43 -9.52 -18.64
N SER A 84 6.13 -8.93 -17.49
CA SER A 84 6.59 -9.43 -16.20
C SER A 84 5.52 -10.27 -15.51
N SER A 85 5.94 -11.24 -14.70
CA SER A 85 5.07 -11.98 -13.78
C SER A 85 4.83 -11.24 -12.46
N HIS A 86 5.61 -10.20 -12.16
CA HIS A 86 5.53 -9.40 -10.93
C HIS A 86 4.85 -8.05 -11.10
N PHE A 87 4.75 -7.57 -12.34
CA PHE A 87 4.10 -6.31 -12.68
C PHE A 87 2.96 -6.60 -13.64
N ASN A 88 1.77 -6.04 -13.36
CA ASN A 88 0.61 -6.12 -14.27
C ASN A 88 0.72 -5.13 -15.45
N ALA A 89 1.93 -4.96 -15.95
CA ALA A 89 2.31 -4.05 -17.02
C ALA A 89 3.53 -4.59 -17.76
N GLU A 90 3.74 -4.12 -18.98
CA GLU A 90 4.97 -4.37 -19.72
C GLU A 90 6.07 -3.45 -19.15
N VAL A 91 7.21 -4.02 -18.77
CA VAL A 91 8.28 -3.31 -18.07
C VAL A 91 9.64 -3.55 -18.73
N SER A 92 10.55 -2.59 -18.57
CA SER A 92 11.96 -2.76 -18.89
C SER A 92 12.73 -3.10 -17.62
N LEU A 93 13.63 -4.08 -17.69
CA LEU A 93 14.58 -4.39 -16.61
C LEU A 93 15.98 -3.81 -16.89
N GLU A 94 16.21 -3.31 -18.11
CA GLU A 94 17.50 -2.77 -18.55
C GLU A 94 17.61 -1.26 -18.32
N THR A 95 16.48 -0.57 -18.26
CA THR A 95 16.42 0.90 -18.17
C THR A 95 15.34 1.36 -17.20
N THR A 96 15.56 2.51 -16.57
CA THR A 96 14.58 3.17 -15.69
C THR A 96 13.83 4.27 -16.43
N SER A 97 12.55 4.44 -16.11
CA SER A 97 11.75 5.57 -16.58
C SER A 97 11.97 6.80 -15.72
N VAL A 98 12.03 8.00 -16.33
CA VAL A 98 12.07 9.29 -15.63
C VAL A 98 10.73 9.98 -15.79
N HIS A 99 10.15 10.46 -14.68
CA HIS A 99 8.92 11.25 -14.68
C HIS A 99 9.24 12.70 -14.33
N VAL A 100 8.91 13.62 -15.23
CA VAL A 100 9.07 15.07 -15.02
C VAL A 100 7.69 15.71 -14.91
N VAL A 101 7.50 16.57 -13.91
CA VAL A 101 6.21 17.25 -13.66
C VAL A 101 5.96 18.27 -14.78
N ALA A 102 4.74 18.30 -15.33
CA ALA A 102 4.37 19.20 -16.42
C ALA A 102 4.39 20.70 -16.03
N GLU A 103 4.28 21.02 -14.74
CA GLU A 103 4.20 22.39 -14.24
C GLU A 103 5.44 22.77 -13.42
N VAL A 104 6.47 23.27 -14.10
CA VAL A 104 7.50 24.09 -13.46
C VAL A 104 7.56 25.44 -14.18
N PHE A 105 6.57 26.30 -13.92
CA PHE A 105 6.61 27.69 -14.39
C PHE A 105 7.33 28.57 -13.35
N ALA A 106 8.54 29.01 -13.68
CA ALA A 106 9.39 29.87 -12.84
C ALA A 106 9.06 31.38 -12.93
N CYS A 107 7.80 31.76 -13.18
CA CYS A 107 7.41 33.16 -13.20
C CYS A 107 6.34 33.33 -12.14
N ALA A 108 6.56 34.26 -11.19
CA ALA A 108 5.55 34.72 -10.26
C ALA A 108 4.22 34.94 -11.01
N ALA A 109 3.35 33.94 -10.94
CA ALA A 109 2.00 34.07 -11.40
C ALA A 109 1.40 35.12 -10.48
N SER A 110 1.14 36.33 -10.99
CA SER A 110 0.20 37.20 -10.31
C SER A 110 -1.05 36.37 -10.02
N TRP A 111 -1.64 36.51 -8.85
CA TRP A 111 -2.81 35.72 -8.41
C TRP A 111 -3.94 35.63 -9.47
N LYS A 112 -3.99 36.57 -10.43
CA LYS A 112 -4.91 36.56 -11.58
C LYS A 112 -4.61 35.51 -12.67
N SER A 113 -3.36 35.08 -12.87
CA SER A 113 -3.01 34.14 -13.95
C SER A 113 -3.21 32.66 -13.58
N LEU A 114 -3.24 32.34 -12.29
CA LEU A 114 -3.59 30.99 -11.78
C LEU A 114 -5.05 30.60 -12.08
N TYR A 115 -5.97 31.58 -12.10
CA TYR A 115 -7.40 31.32 -12.35
C TYR A 115 -7.75 30.95 -13.81
N ASN A 116 -6.86 31.25 -14.76
CA ASN A 116 -7.14 31.07 -16.19
C ASN A 116 -6.50 29.82 -16.81
N ILE A 117 -5.68 29.09 -16.06
CA ILE A 117 -5.17 27.80 -16.55
C ILE A 117 -6.24 26.76 -16.28
N LYS A 118 -6.93 26.33 -17.34
CA LYS A 118 -7.69 25.07 -17.31
C LYS A 118 -6.68 23.93 -17.31
N VAL A 119 -6.11 23.65 -16.15
CA VAL A 119 -5.38 22.40 -15.93
C VAL A 119 -6.45 21.31 -15.94
N GLU A 120 -6.38 20.39 -16.91
CA GLU A 120 -7.07 19.12 -16.74
C GLU A 120 -6.41 18.43 -15.54
N VAL A 121 -7.09 18.46 -14.40
CA VAL A 121 -6.61 18.05 -13.07
C VAL A 121 -6.26 16.54 -13.00
N GLU A 122 -6.45 15.79 -14.08
CA GLU A 122 -6.40 14.33 -14.08
C GLU A 122 -4.98 13.75 -13.93
N ASP A 123 -3.90 14.46 -14.29
CA ASP A 123 -2.55 13.84 -14.37
C ASP A 123 -1.37 14.70 -13.85
N VAL A 124 -1.58 15.62 -12.91
CA VAL A 124 -0.43 16.34 -12.28
C VAL A 124 0.18 15.47 -11.18
N PHE A 125 1.11 14.58 -11.56
CA PHE A 125 1.94 13.86 -10.61
C PHE A 125 3.16 14.71 -10.22
N ASP A 126 3.24 15.14 -8.96
CA ASP A 126 4.46 15.69 -8.36
C ASP A 126 4.95 14.74 -7.24
N CYS A 127 6.20 14.30 -7.34
CA CYS A 127 6.81 13.39 -6.36
C CYS A 127 6.94 14.05 -4.98
N ARG A 128 7.15 15.37 -4.90
CA ARG A 128 7.37 16.10 -3.65
C ARG A 128 6.13 16.22 -2.79
N LEU A 129 4.96 16.14 -3.42
CA LEU A 129 3.67 16.15 -2.74
C LEU A 129 3.22 14.75 -2.31
N ARG A 130 3.98 13.69 -2.64
CA ARG A 130 3.59 12.33 -2.28
C ARG A 130 3.86 12.06 -0.80
N PRO A 131 2.95 11.37 -0.08
CA PRO A 131 3.13 11.09 1.34
C PRO A 131 4.46 10.40 1.67
N TRP A 132 4.92 9.47 0.81
CA TRP A 132 6.21 8.79 1.03
C TRP A 132 7.41 9.72 0.93
N TYR A 133 7.34 10.79 0.12
CA TYR A 133 8.42 11.78 -0.01
C TYR A 133 8.38 12.73 1.18
N VAL A 134 7.20 13.25 1.53
CA VAL A 134 7.02 14.17 2.66
C VAL A 134 7.45 13.52 3.98
N SER A 135 7.02 12.28 4.24
CA SER A 135 7.41 11.52 5.43
C SER A 135 8.92 11.23 5.51
N ALA A 136 9.60 11.14 4.37
CA ALA A 136 11.05 10.95 4.33
C ALA A 136 11.83 12.27 4.42
N SER A 137 11.22 13.38 4.00
CA SER A 137 11.88 14.69 3.92
C SER A 137 12.01 15.39 5.28
N GLY A 138 11.22 15.03 6.29
CA GLY A 138 11.28 15.67 7.59
C GLY A 138 10.59 14.89 8.69
N ALA A 139 10.81 15.32 9.93
CA ALA A 139 10.16 14.75 11.10
C ALA A 139 8.68 15.18 11.19
N PRO A 140 7.84 14.42 11.92
CA PRO A 140 6.46 14.80 12.25
C PRO A 140 6.38 16.19 12.91
N ARG A 141 5.31 16.93 12.62
CA ARG A 141 5.16 18.34 12.98
C ARG A 141 3.83 18.61 13.65
N ASP A 142 3.85 19.55 14.58
CA ASP A 142 2.66 20.11 15.22
C ASP A 142 2.35 21.47 14.57
N VAL A 143 1.23 21.55 13.83
CA VAL A 143 0.87 22.71 12.99
C VAL A 143 -0.44 23.32 13.44
N LEU A 144 -0.37 24.55 13.98
CA LEU A 144 -1.54 25.36 14.29
C LEU A 144 -1.81 26.36 13.16
N ILE A 145 -2.97 26.25 12.52
CA ILE A 145 -3.38 27.15 11.44
C ILE A 145 -4.34 28.19 12.03
N LEU A 146 -3.97 29.46 11.94
CA LEU A 146 -4.80 30.59 12.38
C LEU A 146 -5.43 31.28 11.16
N LEU A 147 -6.75 31.25 11.07
CA LEU A 147 -7.52 31.86 9.98
C LEU A 147 -8.19 33.14 10.45
N ASP A 148 -7.92 34.25 9.77
CA ASP A 148 -8.62 35.50 10.01
C ASP A 148 -10.10 35.36 9.61
N ALA A 149 -10.99 35.63 10.55
CA ALA A 149 -12.44 35.65 10.38
C ALA A 149 -13.02 37.06 10.58
N SER A 150 -12.21 38.10 10.35
CA SER A 150 -12.61 39.50 10.35
C SER A 150 -13.69 39.80 9.29
N GLY A 151 -14.40 40.91 9.47
CA GLY A 151 -15.42 41.35 8.50
C GLY A 151 -14.89 41.54 7.07
N SER A 152 -13.60 41.87 6.90
CA SER A 152 -12.93 41.99 5.60
C SER A 152 -12.75 40.67 4.86
N MET A 153 -12.84 39.54 5.56
CA MET A 153 -12.76 38.21 4.96
C MET A 153 -14.13 37.75 4.45
N SER A 154 -15.23 38.22 5.02
CA SER A 154 -16.58 37.76 4.70
C SER A 154 -16.97 37.98 3.24
N ASN A 155 -17.40 36.91 2.55
CA ASN A 155 -17.87 36.91 1.17
C ASN A 155 -16.87 37.55 0.17
N SER A 156 -15.58 37.40 0.46
CA SER A 156 -14.48 37.96 -0.32
C SER A 156 -13.69 36.87 -1.03
N SER A 157 -12.93 37.25 -2.07
CA SER A 157 -11.93 36.37 -2.67
C SER A 157 -10.90 35.88 -1.66
N ASN A 158 -10.60 36.68 -0.62
CA ASN A 158 -9.60 36.35 0.39
C ASN A 158 -10.04 35.17 1.26
N GLN A 159 -11.34 35.06 1.58
CA GLN A 159 -11.87 33.89 2.28
C GLN A 159 -11.72 32.62 1.44
N VAL A 160 -12.12 32.66 0.17
CA VAL A 160 -12.00 31.51 -0.74
C VAL A 160 -10.54 31.08 -0.88
N THR A 161 -9.64 32.05 -1.05
CA THR A 161 -8.20 31.81 -1.11
C THR A 161 -7.66 31.20 0.18
N ALA A 162 -8.05 31.72 1.35
CA ALA A 162 -7.61 31.20 2.63
C ALA A 162 -8.09 29.76 2.86
N GLU A 163 -9.34 29.46 2.50
CA GLU A 163 -9.91 28.11 2.60
C GLU A 163 -9.20 27.13 1.65
N GLN A 164 -8.96 27.51 0.39
CA GLN A 164 -8.22 26.70 -0.58
C GLN A 164 -6.77 26.44 -0.15
N PHE A 165 -6.09 27.47 0.36
CA PHE A 165 -4.73 27.34 0.87
C PHE A 165 -4.69 26.41 2.08
N THR A 166 -5.63 26.57 3.01
CA THR A 166 -5.76 25.69 4.18
C THR A 166 -5.96 24.23 3.75
N GLN A 167 -6.83 23.98 2.78
CA GLN A 167 -7.06 22.64 2.26
C GLN A 167 -5.80 22.05 1.59
N THR A 168 -5.08 22.86 0.82
CA THR A 168 -3.81 22.46 0.20
C THR A 168 -2.74 22.14 1.24
N LEU A 169 -2.64 22.96 2.29
CA LEU A 169 -1.72 22.74 3.40
C LEU A 169 -2.06 21.45 4.14
N LEU A 170 -3.33 21.23 4.48
CA LEU A 170 -3.78 19.97 5.11
C LEU A 170 -3.51 18.75 4.21
N ASN A 171 -3.56 18.91 2.89
CA ASN A 171 -3.21 17.84 1.94
C ASN A 171 -1.71 17.51 1.91
N ALA A 172 -0.85 18.47 2.26
CA ALA A 172 0.59 18.24 2.37
C ALA A 172 0.99 17.58 3.70
N LEU A 173 0.14 17.64 4.74
CA LEU A 173 0.39 16.98 6.02
C LEU A 173 0.21 15.47 5.92
N THR A 174 1.05 14.77 6.66
CA THR A 174 1.08 13.32 6.80
C THR A 174 0.26 12.87 8.01
N ASP A 175 -0.03 11.58 8.09
CA ASP A 175 -0.80 11.00 9.20
C ASP A 175 -0.10 11.06 10.58
N ASP A 176 1.20 11.38 10.61
CA ASP A 176 1.99 11.53 11.84
C ASP A 176 2.00 12.98 12.36
N ASP A 177 1.59 13.94 11.53
CA ASP A 177 1.55 15.36 11.89
C ASP A 177 0.30 15.65 12.73
N GLN A 178 0.41 16.51 13.75
CA GLN A 178 -0.76 16.98 14.49
C GLN A 178 -1.14 18.37 14.03
N THR A 179 -2.43 18.63 13.82
CA THR A 179 -2.88 19.94 13.36
C THR A 179 -4.19 20.37 14.00
N ASN A 180 -4.39 21.68 14.08
CA ASN A 180 -5.67 22.29 14.38
C ASN A 180 -5.83 23.57 13.57
N VAL A 181 -7.06 23.87 13.23
CA VAL A 181 -7.44 25.10 12.53
C VAL A 181 -8.28 25.93 13.48
N LEU A 182 -7.84 27.14 13.79
CA LEU A 182 -8.58 28.08 14.61
C LEU A 182 -8.94 29.31 13.78
N ARG A 183 -10.20 29.69 13.81
CA ARG A 183 -10.68 30.96 13.25
C ARG A 183 -10.66 32.00 14.35
N PHE A 184 -10.08 33.16 14.07
CA PHE A 184 -9.99 34.25 15.03
C PHE A 184 -10.68 35.51 14.52
N ASN A 185 -11.44 36.14 15.40
CA ASN A 185 -11.89 37.52 15.27
C ASN A 185 -11.86 38.20 16.67
N VAL A 186 -13.03 38.51 17.24
CA VAL A 186 -13.21 38.83 18.67
C VAL A 186 -13.06 37.58 19.55
N VAL A 187 -13.39 36.39 19.02
CA VAL A 187 -13.25 35.09 19.69
C VAL A 187 -12.36 34.19 18.84
N VAL A 188 -11.67 33.24 19.48
CA VAL A 188 -10.86 32.20 18.83
C VAL A 188 -11.58 30.87 18.97
N GLU A 189 -12.03 30.29 17.87
CA GLU A 189 -12.77 29.02 17.86
C GLU A 189 -12.33 28.16 16.68
N SER A 190 -12.26 26.84 16.89
CA SER A 190 -12.08 25.89 15.80
C SER A 190 -13.38 25.78 14.98
N PRO A 191 -13.29 25.59 13.64
CA PRO A 191 -14.47 25.23 12.84
C PRO A 191 -15.22 24.01 13.36
N ILE A 192 -14.53 23.12 14.09
CA ILE A 192 -15.10 21.94 14.73
C ILE A 192 -15.01 22.13 16.24
N SER A 193 -16.16 22.28 16.90
CA SER A 193 -16.24 22.67 18.32
C SER A 193 -15.49 21.72 19.26
N CYS A 194 -15.37 20.43 18.93
CA CYS A 194 -14.65 19.45 19.76
C CYS A 194 -13.12 19.55 19.66
N PHE A 195 -12.57 20.40 18.78
CA PHE A 195 -11.14 20.57 18.55
C PHE A 195 -10.55 21.85 19.15
N ASN A 196 -11.34 22.70 19.84
CA ASN A 196 -10.89 24.00 20.33
C ASN A 196 -9.55 23.97 21.11
N ASP A 197 -9.34 22.96 21.97
CA ASP A 197 -8.17 22.88 22.85
C ASP A 197 -7.21 21.72 22.49
N ARG A 198 -7.30 21.16 21.29
CA ARG A 198 -6.53 19.94 20.93
C ARG A 198 -5.99 20.00 19.50
N LEU A 199 -4.74 19.58 19.33
CA LEU A 199 -4.23 19.19 18.02
C LEU A 199 -4.69 17.77 17.70
N VAL A 200 -5.04 17.52 16.43
CA VAL A 200 -5.52 16.22 15.96
C VAL A 200 -4.65 15.70 14.80
N PRO A 201 -4.37 14.39 14.71
CA PRO A 201 -3.49 13.84 13.66
C PRO A 201 -3.98 14.06 12.22
N ASP A 202 -5.30 14.16 12.04
CA ASP A 202 -5.88 14.55 10.77
C ASP A 202 -7.33 15.04 10.98
N PRO A 203 -7.62 16.35 10.82
CA PRO A 203 -8.96 16.89 10.98
C PRO A 203 -9.92 16.41 9.87
N ARG A 204 -9.39 15.87 8.75
CA ARG A 204 -10.16 15.27 7.66
C ARG A 204 -10.77 13.92 8.03
N ARG A 205 -10.36 13.30 9.16
CA ARG A 205 -10.87 11.99 9.60
C ARG A 205 -12.35 11.97 10.00
N GLY A 206 -13.02 13.12 10.03
CA GLY A 206 -14.45 13.21 10.31
C GLY A 206 -15.29 12.45 9.28
N GLU A 207 -16.25 11.65 9.76
CA GLU A 207 -17.20 10.90 8.93
C GLU A 207 -17.93 11.80 7.91
N TYR A 208 -18.19 13.05 8.29
CA TYR A 208 -18.79 14.07 7.43
C TYR A 208 -17.94 14.41 6.20
N HIS A 209 -16.65 14.68 6.39
CA HIS A 209 -15.72 14.99 5.30
C HIS A 209 -15.59 13.82 4.31
N TRP A 210 -15.48 12.59 4.83
CA TRP A 210 -15.39 11.40 4.00
C TRP A 210 -16.66 11.13 3.21
N ARG A 211 -17.83 11.35 3.82
CA ARG A 211 -19.11 11.20 3.14
C ARG A 211 -19.28 12.23 2.02
N GLU A 212 -18.82 13.46 2.20
CA GLU A 212 -18.80 14.46 1.13
C GLU A 212 -17.87 14.07 -0.02
N MET A 213 -16.67 13.56 0.28
CA MET A 213 -15.72 13.08 -0.72
C MET A 213 -16.27 11.88 -1.51
N GLU A 214 -16.85 10.89 -0.83
CA GLU A 214 -17.49 9.74 -1.48
C GLU A 214 -18.66 10.18 -2.38
N ASN A 215 -19.52 11.09 -1.90
CA ASN A 215 -20.62 11.63 -2.69
C ASN A 215 -20.13 12.42 -3.91
N ALA A 216 -19.08 13.23 -3.76
CA ALA A 216 -18.49 14.02 -4.84
C ALA A 216 -17.86 13.12 -5.92
N GLU A 217 -17.20 12.04 -5.50
CA GLU A 217 -16.60 11.04 -6.37
C GLU A 217 -17.67 10.20 -7.09
N GLN A 218 -18.73 9.77 -6.40
CA GLN A 218 -19.88 9.14 -7.03
C GLN A 218 -20.49 10.06 -8.09
N ALA A 219 -20.70 11.34 -7.76
CA ALA A 219 -21.20 12.34 -8.71
C ALA A 219 -20.24 12.58 -9.89
N TYR A 220 -18.93 12.48 -9.67
CA TYR A 220 -17.93 12.52 -10.74
C TYR A 220 -18.02 11.30 -11.66
N ARG A 221 -18.05 10.08 -11.13
CA ARG A 221 -18.23 8.85 -11.92
C ARG A 221 -19.52 8.85 -12.71
N TYR A 222 -20.62 9.34 -12.13
CA TYR A 222 -21.87 9.51 -12.88
C TYR A 222 -21.73 10.49 -14.05
N ARG A 223 -20.91 11.54 -13.91
CA ARG A 223 -20.61 12.48 -15.01
C ARG A 223 -19.72 11.85 -16.07
N GLU A 224 -18.67 11.13 -15.69
CA GLU A 224 -17.75 10.49 -16.64
C GLU A 224 -18.37 9.28 -17.35
N LEU A 225 -19.17 8.47 -16.66
CA LEU A 225 -19.99 7.40 -17.27
C LEU A 225 -20.92 7.94 -18.37
N ARG A 226 -21.44 9.16 -18.20
CA ARG A 226 -22.27 9.85 -19.19
C ARG A 226 -21.46 10.42 -20.36
N ARG A 227 -20.20 10.80 -20.12
CA ARG A 227 -19.32 11.37 -21.16
C ARG A 227 -18.72 10.30 -22.06
N ASN A 228 -18.11 9.26 -21.49
CA ASN A 228 -17.47 8.21 -22.26
C ASN A 228 -17.42 6.89 -21.49
N LYS A 229 -18.52 6.14 -21.54
CA LYS A 229 -18.67 4.82 -20.90
C LYS A 229 -17.55 3.84 -21.28
N GLN A 230 -17.06 3.89 -22.51
CA GLN A 230 -16.09 2.91 -23.01
C GLN A 230 -14.67 3.17 -22.49
N ARG A 231 -14.27 4.45 -22.38
CA ARG A 231 -12.98 4.88 -21.79
C ARG A 231 -12.91 4.60 -20.28
N LEU A 232 -14.01 4.82 -19.55
CA LEU A 232 -14.03 4.50 -18.12
C LEU A 232 -13.91 2.99 -17.92
N LEU A 233 -14.68 2.18 -18.67
CA LEU A 233 -14.63 0.71 -18.55
C LEU A 233 -13.26 0.11 -18.92
N SER A 234 -12.48 0.73 -19.80
CA SER A 234 -11.13 0.25 -20.17
C SER A 234 -10.06 0.55 -19.12
N ASN A 235 -10.24 1.58 -18.29
CA ASN A 235 -9.26 2.00 -17.28
C ASN A 235 -9.50 1.36 -15.90
N LEU A 236 -10.64 0.68 -15.69
CA LEU A 236 -11.04 0.05 -14.42
C LEU A 236 -10.25 -1.22 -14.06
N ASN A 237 -9.18 -1.54 -14.78
CA ASN A 237 -8.37 -2.70 -14.49
C ASN A 237 -6.91 -2.33 -14.63
N LYS A 238 -6.34 -1.86 -13.52
CA LYS A 238 -4.95 -2.04 -13.12
C LYS A 238 -4.70 -1.04 -12.00
N ASP A 239 -4.60 -1.56 -10.78
CA ASP A 239 -3.36 -1.47 -10.04
C ASP A 239 -3.55 -2.09 -8.66
N PHE A 240 -2.41 -2.49 -8.11
CA PHE A 240 -2.21 -2.98 -6.75
C PHE A 240 -2.58 -4.43 -6.47
N MET A 241 -1.88 -4.97 -5.46
CA MET A 241 -1.91 -6.36 -4.96
C MET A 241 -0.88 -7.31 -5.59
N HIS A 242 0.42 -7.08 -5.34
CA HIS A 242 1.42 -8.16 -5.38
C HIS A 242 1.98 -8.48 -3.99
N MET A 243 2.07 -7.49 -3.09
CA MET A 243 2.56 -7.70 -1.72
C MET A 243 1.49 -8.32 -0.80
N TYR A 244 0.21 -8.03 -1.04
CA TYR A 244 -0.92 -8.53 -0.24
C TYR A 244 -1.11 -10.06 -0.39
N TYR A 245 -1.02 -10.59 -1.61
CA TYR A 245 -1.25 -12.01 -1.87
C TYR A 245 -0.15 -12.90 -1.29
N LEU A 246 1.14 -12.56 -1.47
CA LEU A 246 2.24 -13.45 -1.08
C LEU A 246 2.34 -13.67 0.44
N VAL A 247 2.09 -12.63 1.24
CA VAL A 247 2.12 -12.75 2.71
C VAL A 247 0.96 -13.60 3.22
N ASN A 248 -0.22 -13.42 2.61
CA ASN A 248 -1.46 -14.00 3.11
C ASN A 248 -1.61 -15.48 2.72
N ILE A 249 -1.19 -15.85 1.50
CA ILE A 249 -1.33 -17.21 0.96
C ILE A 249 -0.59 -18.26 1.81
N ARG A 250 0.63 -17.97 2.29
CA ARG A 250 1.44 -19.00 3.00
C ARG A 250 1.05 -19.16 4.47
N ILE A 251 0.67 -18.08 5.14
CA ILE A 251 0.40 -18.15 6.59
C ILE A 251 -1.03 -18.67 6.82
N GLY A 252 -2.00 -18.30 5.97
CA GLY A 252 -3.37 -18.81 6.04
C GLY A 252 -3.45 -20.34 5.95
N SER A 253 -2.63 -20.98 5.09
CA SER A 253 -2.66 -22.44 4.92
C SER A 253 -2.23 -23.23 6.17
N LEU A 254 -1.37 -22.67 7.03
CA LEU A 254 -0.92 -23.32 8.27
C LEU A 254 -1.91 -23.14 9.44
N MET A 255 -2.78 -22.13 9.36
CA MET A 255 -3.67 -21.71 10.45
C MET A 255 -5.11 -22.21 10.27
N GLY A 256 -5.41 -22.76 9.09
CA GLY A 256 -6.75 -23.18 8.69
C GLY A 256 -7.65 -21.99 8.28
N ALA A 257 -8.78 -22.28 7.66
CA ALA A 257 -9.65 -21.28 7.02
C ALA A 257 -10.25 -20.23 7.98
N SER A 258 -10.31 -20.53 9.28
CA SER A 258 -10.78 -19.56 10.29
C SER A 258 -9.65 -18.69 10.86
N GLY A 259 -8.39 -19.11 10.73
CA GLY A 259 -7.24 -18.33 11.21
C GLY A 259 -7.01 -17.08 10.36
N SER A 260 -6.76 -15.94 11.01
CA SER A 260 -6.46 -14.67 10.33
C SER A 260 -5.11 -14.11 10.76
N LEU A 261 -4.44 -13.46 9.82
CA LEU A 261 -3.19 -12.74 10.03
C LEU A 261 -3.42 -11.28 9.65
N PHE A 262 -3.05 -10.38 10.55
CA PHE A 262 -3.06 -8.96 10.23
C PHE A 262 -1.82 -8.25 10.76
N LEU A 263 -1.44 -7.19 10.06
CA LEU A 263 -0.30 -6.34 10.37
C LEU A 263 -0.82 -4.96 10.74
N VAL A 264 -0.39 -4.48 11.90
CA VAL A 264 -0.79 -3.19 12.45
C VAL A 264 0.42 -2.27 12.51
N ASP A 265 0.24 -0.99 12.20
CA ASP A 265 1.27 0.04 12.39
C ASP A 265 1.39 0.46 13.88
N HIS A 266 2.37 1.31 14.17
CA HIS A 266 2.61 1.86 15.51
C HIS A 266 1.50 2.80 16.03
N ARG A 267 0.52 3.14 15.20
CA ARG A 267 -0.63 3.99 15.57
C ARG A 267 -1.89 3.18 15.81
N GLY A 268 -1.94 1.92 15.36
CA GLY A 268 -3.11 1.05 15.41
C GLY A 268 -3.81 0.88 14.06
N ASN A 269 -3.30 1.47 12.97
CA ASN A 269 -3.89 1.32 11.65
C ASN A 269 -3.50 -0.01 11.01
N ILE A 270 -4.39 -0.52 10.16
CA ILE A 270 -4.17 -1.77 9.44
C ILE A 270 -3.27 -1.52 8.23
N VAL A 271 -2.21 -2.32 8.14
CA VAL A 271 -1.35 -2.42 6.95
C VAL A 271 -1.78 -3.59 6.07
N LEU A 272 -2.13 -4.72 6.69
CA LEU A 272 -2.60 -5.95 6.02
C LEU A 272 -3.67 -6.60 6.88
N HIS A 273 -4.81 -6.98 6.30
CA HIS A 273 -5.85 -7.77 6.94
C HIS A 273 -6.87 -8.25 5.91
N ASP A 274 -7.33 -9.49 5.99
CA ASP A 274 -8.33 -10.09 5.08
C ASP A 274 -9.55 -9.22 4.75
N ASN A 275 -10.08 -8.51 5.75
CA ASN A 275 -11.27 -7.68 5.62
C ASN A 275 -10.97 -6.24 5.17
N THR A 276 -9.71 -5.87 4.98
CA THR A 276 -9.38 -4.57 4.40
C THR A 276 -9.73 -4.54 2.92
N LYS A 277 -10.65 -3.64 2.58
CA LYS A 277 -11.03 -3.35 1.21
C LYS A 277 -10.51 -1.97 0.87
N PRO A 278 -9.24 -1.84 0.43
CA PRO A 278 -8.68 -0.54 0.11
C PRO A 278 -9.35 0.07 -1.11
N MET A 279 -10.13 -0.71 -1.88
CA MET A 279 -10.83 -0.23 -3.07
C MET A 279 -12.36 -0.20 -2.93
N PHE A 280 -12.97 0.78 -3.59
CA PHE A 280 -14.40 0.82 -3.87
C PHE A 280 -14.64 0.20 -5.26
N ASN A 281 -15.48 -0.84 -5.32
CA ASN A 281 -15.85 -1.57 -6.53
C ASN A 281 -14.70 -2.08 -7.43
N GLY A 282 -13.47 -2.17 -6.91
CA GLY A 282 -12.33 -2.76 -7.61
C GLY A 282 -11.33 -1.77 -8.21
N ASP A 283 -11.60 -0.46 -8.18
CA ASP A 283 -10.83 0.48 -9.01
C ASP A 283 -10.57 1.87 -8.43
N ILE A 284 -11.30 2.30 -7.38
CA ILE A 284 -10.95 3.52 -6.65
C ILE A 284 -10.31 3.11 -5.33
N LEU A 285 -9.16 3.68 -4.99
CA LEU A 285 -8.66 3.64 -3.62
C LEU A 285 -9.59 4.45 -2.70
N ARG A 286 -10.18 3.78 -1.70
CA ARG A 286 -11.02 4.45 -0.70
C ARG A 286 -10.21 5.57 -0.05
N PRO A 287 -10.73 6.79 0.02
CA PRO A 287 -10.07 7.85 0.78
C PRO A 287 -9.82 7.40 2.23
N GLY A 288 -8.62 7.64 2.76
CA GLY A 288 -8.26 7.20 4.11
C GLY A 288 -8.10 5.68 4.29
N TYR A 289 -7.98 4.87 3.22
CA TYR A 289 -7.82 3.41 3.35
C TYR A 289 -6.62 2.97 4.22
N ARG A 290 -5.63 3.85 4.43
CA ARG A 290 -4.44 3.62 5.24
C ARG A 290 -4.62 3.96 6.73
N THR A 291 -5.72 4.60 7.10
CA THR A 291 -5.97 5.14 8.45
C THR A 291 -7.07 4.40 9.20
N VAL A 292 -7.48 3.23 8.69
CA VAL A 292 -8.47 2.36 9.33
C VAL A 292 -7.81 1.67 10.52
N ASP A 293 -8.36 1.85 11.72
CA ASP A 293 -7.87 1.20 12.93
C ASP A 293 -8.23 -0.29 12.90
N PHE A 294 -7.36 -1.14 13.45
CA PHE A 294 -7.66 -2.57 13.50
C PHE A 294 -8.90 -2.89 14.34
N LEU A 295 -9.24 -2.06 15.33
CA LEU A 295 -10.50 -2.19 16.09
C LEU A 295 -11.76 -1.94 15.24
N ASP A 296 -11.65 -1.21 14.13
CA ASP A 296 -12.78 -0.98 13.23
C ASP A 296 -13.10 -2.25 12.40
N VAL A 297 -12.15 -3.17 12.28
CA VAL A 297 -12.25 -4.39 11.45
C VAL A 297 -12.37 -5.64 12.31
N GLU A 298 -11.56 -5.78 13.36
CA GLU A 298 -11.67 -6.83 14.37
C GLU A 298 -12.70 -6.38 15.42
N GLN A 299 -13.93 -6.89 15.31
CA GLN A 299 -15.04 -6.42 16.12
C GLN A 299 -15.19 -7.21 17.43
N PRO A 300 -15.58 -6.55 18.54
CA PRO A 300 -15.96 -7.23 19.76
C PRO A 300 -17.21 -8.10 19.57
N GLY A 301 -17.29 -9.19 20.34
CA GLY A 301 -18.47 -10.05 20.40
C GLY A 301 -19.68 -9.45 21.14
N VAL A 302 -19.62 -8.18 21.52
CA VAL A 302 -20.68 -7.46 22.24
C VAL A 302 -21.11 -6.24 21.44
N ASP A 303 -22.39 -5.88 21.52
CA ASP A 303 -22.91 -4.69 20.86
C ASP A 303 -22.33 -3.42 21.49
N HIS A 304 -21.95 -2.46 20.64
CA HIS A 304 -21.44 -1.17 21.06
C HIS A 304 -21.72 -0.11 20.00
N TYR A 305 -21.69 1.16 20.40
CA TYR A 305 -21.77 2.27 19.45
C TYR A 305 -20.48 2.37 18.64
N ALA A 306 -20.59 2.89 17.41
CA ALA A 306 -19.43 3.13 16.56
C ALA A 306 -18.34 3.91 17.33
N ARG A 307 -17.09 3.45 17.23
CA ARG A 307 -15.90 4.02 17.91
C ARG A 307 -15.97 4.05 19.44
N HIS A 308 -16.94 3.40 20.07
CA HIS A 308 -17.05 3.22 21.52
C HIS A 308 -16.78 1.76 21.88
N TYR A 309 -15.51 1.38 21.90
CA TYR A 309 -15.10 -0.02 22.11
C TYR A 309 -15.16 -0.42 23.60
N PRO A 310 -15.46 -1.70 23.90
CA PRO A 310 -15.36 -2.22 25.27
C PRO A 310 -13.94 -2.05 25.83
N GLN A 311 -13.83 -1.81 27.15
CA GLN A 311 -12.54 -1.59 27.80
C GLN A 311 -11.54 -2.71 27.55
N GLU A 312 -12.01 -3.96 27.52
CA GLU A 312 -11.17 -5.13 27.22
C GLU A 312 -10.46 -5.03 25.86
N TRP A 313 -11.14 -4.49 24.84
CA TRP A 313 -10.62 -4.28 23.49
C TRP A 313 -9.71 -3.06 23.40
N LEU A 314 -9.99 -2.00 24.17
CA LEU A 314 -9.10 -0.86 24.32
C LEU A 314 -7.77 -1.27 24.98
N ASP A 315 -7.82 -2.10 26.03
CA ASP A 315 -6.64 -2.63 26.70
C ASP A 315 -5.85 -3.59 25.79
N PHE A 316 -6.55 -4.35 24.95
CA PHE A 316 -5.93 -5.18 23.91
C PHE A 316 -5.19 -4.32 22.89
N ARG A 317 -5.82 -3.27 22.36
CA ARG A 317 -5.19 -2.28 21.47
C ARG A 317 -3.95 -1.66 22.09
N ASN A 318 -4.04 -1.19 23.32
CA ASN A 318 -2.88 -0.63 24.03
C ASN A 318 -1.76 -1.65 24.22
N SER A 319 -2.10 -2.93 24.44
CA SER A 319 -1.11 -4.01 24.57
C SER A 319 -0.39 -4.31 23.26
N VAL A 320 -1.12 -4.36 22.14
CA VAL A 320 -0.58 -4.64 20.80
C VAL A 320 0.27 -3.46 20.32
N VAL A 321 -0.25 -2.24 20.42
CA VAL A 321 0.36 -1.04 19.82
C VAL A 321 1.47 -0.47 20.70
N ILE A 322 1.25 -0.35 22.02
CA ILE A 322 2.13 0.42 22.92
C ILE A 322 2.93 -0.51 23.83
N ASN A 323 2.26 -1.23 24.72
CA ASN A 323 2.85 -1.73 25.95
C ASN A 323 3.73 -2.98 25.79
N LYS A 324 3.36 -3.93 24.92
CA LYS A 324 4.00 -5.25 24.88
C LYS A 324 4.57 -5.55 23.49
N THR A 325 5.86 -5.91 23.46
CA THR A 325 6.53 -6.35 22.22
C THR A 325 6.05 -7.71 21.74
N SER A 326 5.53 -8.55 22.64
CA SER A 326 4.87 -9.80 22.29
C SER A 326 3.86 -10.17 23.37
N GLY A 327 2.89 -11.00 23.02
CA GLY A 327 1.93 -11.50 23.97
C GLY A 327 0.84 -12.35 23.35
N SER A 328 -0.06 -12.80 24.20
CA SER A 328 -1.28 -13.47 23.80
C SER A 328 -2.47 -13.02 24.66
N LYS A 329 -3.67 -13.07 24.07
CA LYS A 329 -4.93 -12.79 24.75
C LYS A 329 -6.06 -13.58 24.10
N ALA A 330 -6.88 -14.22 24.91
CA ALA A 330 -8.09 -14.89 24.47
C ALA A 330 -9.29 -13.96 24.72
N MET A 331 -10.13 -13.74 23.72
CA MET A 331 -11.29 -12.83 23.84
C MET A 331 -12.38 -13.18 22.84
N TYR A 332 -13.61 -12.75 23.14
CA TYR A 332 -14.74 -12.92 22.23
C TYR A 332 -14.64 -11.94 21.08
N ALA A 333 -14.60 -12.47 19.87
CA ALA A 333 -14.51 -11.71 18.65
C ALA A 333 -15.64 -12.06 17.69
N LYS A 334 -16.13 -11.04 16.98
CA LYS A 334 -17.13 -11.16 15.94
C LYS A 334 -16.43 -11.17 14.59
N THR A 335 -16.39 -12.34 13.95
CA THR A 335 -15.83 -12.48 12.61
C THR A 335 -16.93 -12.37 11.59
N ILE A 336 -16.74 -11.50 10.59
CA ILE A 336 -17.71 -11.24 9.53
C ILE A 336 -17.28 -11.96 8.26
N PHE A 337 -18.24 -12.57 7.56
CA PHE A 337 -18.03 -13.28 6.30
C PHE A 337 -19.00 -12.75 5.24
N ASP A 338 -18.74 -13.14 3.98
CA ASP A 338 -19.68 -12.93 2.87
C ASP A 338 -20.07 -11.46 2.67
N GLY A 339 -19.08 -10.59 2.75
CA GLY A 339 -19.27 -9.15 2.56
C GLY A 339 -20.10 -8.43 3.62
N GLY A 340 -20.33 -9.04 4.79
CA GLY A 340 -21.16 -8.43 5.85
C GLY A 340 -22.44 -9.18 6.16
N LEU A 341 -22.80 -10.17 5.36
CA LEU A 341 -24.10 -10.85 5.44
C LEU A 341 -24.18 -11.89 6.56
N ARG A 342 -23.03 -12.42 7.00
CA ARG A 342 -22.95 -13.45 8.04
C ARG A 342 -21.89 -13.09 9.06
N CYS A 343 -22.13 -13.44 10.31
CA CYS A 343 -21.15 -13.28 11.38
C CYS A 343 -21.14 -14.50 12.30
N ILE A 344 -19.96 -14.80 12.84
CA ILE A 344 -19.75 -15.80 13.89
C ILE A 344 -19.13 -15.08 15.07
N ILE A 345 -19.67 -15.34 16.26
CA ILE A 345 -19.11 -14.85 17.52
C ILE A 345 -18.48 -16.05 18.21
N GLU A 346 -17.16 -16.01 18.39
CA GLU A 346 -16.42 -17.10 19.01
C GLU A 346 -15.25 -16.55 19.84
N VAL A 347 -14.72 -17.40 20.73
CA VAL A 347 -13.50 -17.09 21.48
C VAL A 347 -12.31 -17.33 20.58
N ARG A 348 -11.54 -16.27 20.32
CA ARG A 348 -10.30 -16.32 19.53
C ARG A 348 -9.10 -16.05 20.41
N ASP A 349 -8.04 -16.80 20.17
CA ASP A 349 -6.73 -16.60 20.77
C ASP A 349 -5.89 -15.70 19.83
N TYR A 350 -5.64 -14.48 20.27
CA TYR A 350 -4.80 -13.51 19.58
C TYR A 350 -3.36 -13.62 20.09
N PHE A 351 -2.41 -13.73 19.17
CA PHE A 351 -0.98 -13.75 19.44
C PHE A 351 -0.31 -12.64 18.65
N TRP A 352 0.48 -11.79 19.30
CA TRP A 352 1.18 -10.71 18.61
C TRP A 352 2.68 -10.71 18.86
N GLN A 353 3.41 -10.20 17.87
CA GLN A 353 4.85 -10.02 17.89
C GLN A 353 5.20 -8.72 17.16
N ARG A 354 5.93 -7.85 17.82
CA ARG A 354 6.42 -6.59 17.26
C ARG A 354 7.58 -6.85 16.29
N ILE A 355 7.56 -6.13 15.19
CA ILE A 355 8.48 -6.18 14.06
C ILE A 355 9.13 -4.81 13.97
N HIS A 356 10.42 -4.75 14.32
CA HIS A 356 11.14 -3.49 14.58
C HIS A 356 10.37 -2.62 15.60
N ASN A 357 10.31 -1.29 15.38
CA ASN A 357 9.58 -0.36 16.25
C ASN A 357 8.27 0.15 15.63
N HIS A 358 7.99 -0.20 14.36
CA HIS A 358 6.93 0.44 13.59
C HIS A 358 5.73 -0.44 13.28
N TYR A 359 5.88 -1.77 13.37
CA TYR A 359 4.83 -2.71 13.00
C TYR A 359 4.64 -3.79 14.06
N THR A 360 3.42 -4.29 14.19
CA THR A 360 3.09 -5.44 15.03
C THR A 360 2.28 -6.44 14.23
N LEU A 361 2.79 -7.67 14.15
CA LEU A 361 2.10 -8.78 13.50
C LEU A 361 1.21 -9.47 14.51
N VAL A 362 -0.06 -9.66 14.15
CA VAL A 362 -1.06 -10.31 14.97
C VAL A 362 -1.63 -11.52 14.23
N VAL A 363 -1.67 -12.65 14.92
CA VAL A 363 -2.28 -13.90 14.47
C VAL A 363 -3.48 -14.17 15.36
N SER A 364 -4.64 -14.39 14.75
CA SER A 364 -5.89 -14.71 15.43
C SER A 364 -6.34 -16.11 15.06
N LEU A 365 -6.41 -17.03 16.04
CA LEU A 365 -6.82 -18.42 15.83
C LEU A 365 -8.07 -18.74 16.66
N PRO A 366 -9.02 -19.54 16.15
CA PRO A 366 -10.05 -20.09 17.00
C PRO A 366 -9.47 -21.16 17.92
N LYS A 367 -10.13 -21.40 19.07
CA LYS A 367 -9.71 -22.36 20.10
C LYS A 367 -9.42 -23.77 19.57
N TYR A 368 -10.10 -24.20 18.51
CA TYR A 368 -9.99 -25.55 17.96
C TYR A 368 -8.86 -25.70 16.90
N ASN A 369 -8.31 -24.61 16.35
CA ASN A 369 -7.24 -24.65 15.33
C ASN A 369 -5.82 -24.58 15.94
N ILE A 370 -5.57 -25.37 16.98
CA ILE A 370 -4.24 -25.45 17.62
C ILE A 370 -3.33 -26.51 16.99
N LEU A 371 -3.89 -27.43 16.20
CA LEU A 371 -3.17 -28.51 15.53
C LEU A 371 -3.32 -28.36 14.01
N HIS A 372 -2.25 -28.64 13.27
CA HIS A 372 -2.28 -28.73 11.81
C HIS A 372 -1.67 -30.06 11.38
N ALA A 373 -2.13 -30.60 10.27
CA ALA A 373 -1.54 -31.78 9.67
C ALA A 373 -0.16 -31.42 9.12
N VAL A 374 0.86 -32.20 9.50
CA VAL A 374 2.21 -32.10 8.94
C VAL A 374 2.39 -33.29 8.00
N PRO A 375 2.92 -33.09 6.79
CA PRO A 375 3.16 -34.20 5.88
C PRO A 375 4.15 -35.20 6.49
N ASP A 376 3.74 -36.46 6.56
CA ASP A 376 4.62 -37.61 6.81
C ASP A 376 4.98 -38.27 5.48
N GLY A 377 6.21 -38.76 5.35
CA GLY A 377 6.77 -39.17 4.06
C GLY A 377 5.95 -40.29 3.41
N GLU A 378 5.72 -41.38 4.14
CA GLU A 378 5.03 -42.57 3.61
C GLU A 378 3.54 -42.29 3.38
N PHE A 379 2.89 -41.57 4.30
CA PHE A 379 1.50 -41.17 4.17
C PHE A 379 1.28 -40.24 2.96
N THR A 380 2.19 -39.29 2.74
CA THR A 380 2.10 -38.32 1.62
C THR A 380 2.24 -39.02 0.27
N GLN A 381 3.09 -40.06 0.15
CA GLN A 381 3.20 -40.82 -1.10
C GLN A 381 1.90 -41.55 -1.43
N LYS A 382 1.34 -42.28 -0.46
CA LYS A 382 0.07 -43.01 -0.61
C LYS A 382 -1.06 -42.07 -1.01
N LEU A 383 -1.16 -40.93 -0.33
CA LEU A 383 -2.17 -39.90 -0.64
C LEU A 383 -1.97 -39.31 -2.04
N GLY A 384 -0.72 -39.04 -2.45
CA GLY A 384 -0.40 -38.53 -3.77
C GLY A 384 -0.73 -39.51 -4.90
N GLU A 385 -0.49 -40.81 -4.69
CA GLU A 385 -0.84 -41.87 -5.63
C GLU A 385 -2.35 -42.01 -5.81
N GLU A 386 -3.09 -42.07 -4.70
CA GLU A 386 -4.55 -42.18 -4.71
C GLU A 386 -5.21 -40.95 -5.33
N ALA A 387 -4.74 -39.75 -4.96
CA ALA A 387 -5.21 -38.49 -5.56
C ALA A 387 -4.93 -38.44 -7.06
N LEU A 388 -3.75 -38.87 -7.52
CA LEU A 388 -3.43 -38.87 -8.95
C LEU A 388 -4.31 -39.85 -9.72
N SER A 389 -4.59 -41.03 -9.15
CA SER A 389 -5.48 -42.03 -9.73
C SER A 389 -6.91 -41.49 -9.88
N ALA A 390 -7.45 -40.90 -8.80
CA ALA A 390 -8.78 -40.31 -8.79
C ALA A 390 -8.91 -39.17 -9.81
N LEU A 391 -7.98 -38.20 -9.78
CA LEU A 391 -8.02 -37.03 -10.67
C LEU A 391 -7.78 -37.39 -12.14
N SER A 392 -7.02 -38.44 -12.43
CA SER A 392 -6.81 -38.92 -13.81
C SER A 392 -7.98 -39.76 -14.33
N SER A 393 -8.87 -40.24 -13.44
CA SER A 393 -10.03 -41.05 -13.80
C SER A 393 -11.25 -40.24 -14.28
N GLY A 394 -11.10 -38.91 -14.41
CA GLY A 394 -12.15 -38.02 -14.91
C GLY A 394 -13.09 -37.47 -13.83
N THR A 395 -12.67 -37.46 -12.58
CA THR A 395 -13.42 -36.76 -11.51
C THR A 395 -13.33 -35.25 -11.70
N ASP A 396 -14.46 -34.55 -11.60
CA ASP A 396 -14.47 -33.10 -11.57
C ASP A 396 -13.77 -32.60 -10.30
N PHE A 397 -12.77 -31.74 -10.45
CA PHE A 397 -12.05 -31.11 -9.34
C PHE A 397 -11.83 -29.63 -9.61
N ALA A 398 -11.79 -28.85 -8.54
CA ALA A 398 -11.45 -27.43 -8.61
C ALA A 398 -10.13 -27.19 -7.91
N VAL A 399 -9.29 -26.36 -8.53
CA VAL A 399 -8.02 -25.91 -7.95
C VAL A 399 -8.23 -24.56 -7.27
N HIS A 400 -7.74 -24.41 -6.05
CA HIS A 400 -7.82 -23.13 -5.35
C HIS A 400 -7.09 -22.04 -6.15
N PRO A 401 -7.74 -20.90 -6.46
CA PRO A 401 -7.18 -19.94 -7.40
C PRO A 401 -5.93 -19.21 -6.86
N ASP A 402 -5.81 -19.07 -5.55
CA ASP A 402 -4.71 -18.31 -4.95
C ASP A 402 -3.54 -19.17 -4.46
N TRP A 403 -3.66 -20.50 -4.45
CA TRP A 403 -2.59 -21.35 -3.92
C TRP A 403 -1.49 -21.55 -4.95
N LEU A 404 -0.23 -21.48 -4.50
CA LEU A 404 0.96 -21.66 -5.33
C LEU A 404 1.57 -23.05 -5.07
N TYR A 405 1.43 -23.97 -6.02
CA TYR A 405 1.89 -25.36 -5.88
C TYR A 405 3.32 -25.54 -6.39
N CYS A 406 3.54 -25.37 -7.69
CA CYS A 406 4.85 -25.54 -8.35
C CYS A 406 5.18 -24.40 -9.33
N ARG A 407 4.42 -23.30 -9.34
CA ARG A 407 4.54 -22.19 -10.31
C ARG A 407 5.95 -21.59 -10.50
N HIS A 408 6.79 -21.65 -9.47
CA HIS A 408 8.16 -21.10 -9.49
C HIS A 408 9.25 -22.16 -9.67
N VAL A 409 8.87 -23.41 -9.89
CA VAL A 409 9.75 -24.55 -10.13
C VAL A 409 9.59 -24.98 -11.59
N GLU A 410 10.67 -25.29 -12.29
CA GLU A 410 10.57 -25.86 -13.63
C GLU A 410 9.87 -27.23 -13.58
N PRO A 411 8.93 -27.53 -14.51
CA PRO A 411 8.52 -26.73 -15.68
C PRO A 411 7.42 -25.68 -15.37
N HIS A 412 7.31 -24.66 -16.22
CA HIS A 412 6.22 -23.67 -16.11
C HIS A 412 4.91 -24.21 -16.69
N PHE A 413 3.78 -23.89 -16.06
CA PHE A 413 2.45 -24.37 -16.47
C PHE A 413 1.53 -23.21 -16.82
N ASP A 414 0.93 -23.26 -18.01
CA ASP A 414 -0.10 -22.30 -18.43
C ASP A 414 -1.47 -22.60 -17.80
N ASN A 415 -1.76 -23.88 -17.53
CA ASN A 415 -2.98 -24.35 -16.86
C ASN A 415 -2.68 -24.79 -15.41
N ARG A 416 -3.47 -24.29 -14.45
CA ARG A 416 -3.36 -24.60 -13.02
C ARG A 416 -3.66 -26.06 -12.69
N GLU A 417 -4.54 -26.71 -13.44
CA GLU A 417 -4.84 -28.13 -13.24
C GLU A 417 -3.60 -28.99 -13.53
N LEU A 418 -2.85 -28.65 -14.59
CA LEU A 418 -1.59 -29.32 -14.92
C LEU A 418 -0.52 -29.09 -13.85
N GLU A 419 -0.50 -27.89 -13.24
CA GLU A 419 0.38 -27.57 -12.11
C GLU A 419 0.11 -28.48 -10.91
N VAL A 420 -1.17 -28.67 -10.54
CA VAL A 420 -1.58 -29.54 -9.43
C VAL A 420 -1.27 -31.00 -9.73
N LEU A 421 -1.58 -31.48 -10.94
CA LEU A 421 -1.25 -32.85 -11.34
C LEU A 421 0.25 -33.11 -11.31
N HIS A 422 1.07 -32.13 -11.72
CA HIS A 422 2.52 -32.22 -11.61
C HIS A 422 2.97 -32.26 -10.14
N PHE A 423 2.41 -31.39 -9.30
CA PHE A 423 2.69 -31.37 -7.86
C PHE A 423 2.38 -32.73 -7.21
N LEU A 424 1.24 -33.34 -7.53
CA LEU A 424 0.84 -34.65 -6.99
C LEU A 424 1.75 -35.78 -7.46
N ARG A 425 2.12 -35.82 -8.76
CA ARG A 425 3.11 -36.78 -9.27
C ARG A 425 4.42 -36.67 -8.50
N ARG A 426 4.86 -35.43 -8.27
CA ARG A 426 6.09 -35.18 -7.54
C ARG A 426 6.02 -35.61 -6.07
N ARG A 427 4.85 -35.48 -5.42
CA ARG A 427 4.65 -35.96 -4.04
C ARG A 427 4.62 -37.47 -3.91
N ARG A 428 4.12 -38.17 -4.93
CA ARG A 428 4.23 -39.63 -5.02
C ARG A 428 5.70 -40.07 -5.10
N ASP A 429 6.47 -39.45 -6.00
CA ASP A 429 7.84 -39.86 -6.31
C ASP A 429 8.86 -39.40 -5.25
N GLU A 430 8.71 -38.17 -4.76
CA GLU A 430 9.59 -37.54 -3.76
C GLU A 430 8.74 -36.89 -2.64
N PRO A 431 8.41 -37.60 -1.56
CA PRO A 431 7.45 -37.11 -0.56
C PRO A 431 7.96 -35.91 0.24
N ASN A 432 9.27 -35.90 0.49
CA ASN A 432 9.97 -34.87 1.26
C ASN A 432 10.76 -33.92 0.36
N PHE A 433 10.33 -33.72 -0.90
CA PHE A 433 11.14 -32.97 -1.84
C PHE A 433 11.43 -31.55 -1.30
N PRO A 434 12.72 -31.18 -1.14
CA PRO A 434 13.08 -29.86 -0.67
C PRO A 434 12.77 -28.82 -1.75
N MET A 435 11.75 -27.98 -1.56
CA MET A 435 11.44 -26.82 -2.42
C MET A 435 12.52 -25.71 -2.40
N TYR A 436 13.73 -25.98 -1.91
CA TYR A 436 14.80 -25.01 -1.73
C TYR A 436 15.57 -24.69 -3.03
N LYS A 437 15.41 -25.48 -4.10
CA LYS A 437 16.03 -25.22 -5.42
C LYS A 437 15.11 -24.37 -6.31
N LEU A 438 14.66 -23.23 -5.79
CA LEU A 438 14.02 -22.18 -6.60
C LEU A 438 15.14 -21.36 -7.25
N LYS A 439 15.56 -21.72 -8.47
CA LYS A 439 16.31 -20.78 -9.31
C LYS A 439 15.31 -19.77 -9.85
N HIS A 440 15.20 -18.61 -9.22
CA HIS A 440 14.50 -17.49 -9.85
C HIS A 440 15.29 -17.09 -11.09
N LEU A 441 14.74 -17.36 -12.28
CA LEU A 441 15.30 -16.90 -13.56
C LEU A 441 15.45 -15.36 -13.63
N PHE A 442 14.71 -14.63 -12.79
CA PHE A 442 14.59 -13.18 -12.83
C PHE A 442 15.10 -12.46 -11.56
N SER A 443 15.65 -13.20 -10.59
CA SER A 443 16.28 -12.59 -9.41
C SER A 443 17.45 -13.44 -8.92
N PRO A 444 18.65 -12.86 -8.77
CA PRO A 444 19.78 -13.56 -8.15
C PRO A 444 19.59 -13.78 -6.64
N ILE A 445 18.50 -13.25 -6.05
CA ILE A 445 18.23 -13.29 -4.62
C ILE A 445 17.35 -14.53 -4.30
N PRO A 446 17.75 -15.38 -3.34
CA PRO A 446 16.96 -16.54 -2.94
C PRO A 446 15.64 -16.11 -2.26
N PRO A 447 14.54 -16.85 -2.51
CA PRO A 447 13.21 -16.48 -2.05
C PRO A 447 13.12 -16.50 -0.52
N THR A 448 12.43 -15.51 0.01
CA THR A 448 12.06 -15.43 1.43
C THR A 448 11.13 -16.58 1.82
N LEU A 449 10.92 -16.78 3.13
CA LEU A 449 9.93 -17.75 3.59
C LEU A 449 8.53 -17.46 3.02
N LEU A 450 8.20 -16.25 2.59
CA LEU A 450 6.87 -15.93 2.04
C LEU A 450 6.75 -16.24 0.53
N GLU A 451 7.88 -16.43 -0.15
CA GLU A 451 7.96 -16.66 -1.61
C GLU A 451 8.21 -18.12 -1.98
N LYS A 452 8.41 -19.01 -0.99
CA LYS A 452 8.52 -20.46 -1.26
C LYS A 452 7.12 -21.06 -1.37
N THR A 453 6.96 -21.93 -2.37
CA THR A 453 5.74 -22.70 -2.67
C THR A 453 5.32 -23.66 -1.54
N TYR A 454 4.11 -24.19 -1.64
CA TYR A 454 3.43 -25.03 -0.63
C TYR A 454 4.18 -26.34 -0.26
N GLN A 455 4.34 -26.59 1.05
CA GLN A 455 4.84 -27.86 1.62
C GLN A 455 3.68 -28.68 2.18
#